data_AF-A0A8X6H299-F1
#
_entry.id   AF-A0A8X6H299-F1
#
_cell.length_a   1.000
_cell.length_b   1.000
_cell.length_c   1.000
_cell.angle_alpha   90.00
_cell.angle_beta   90.00
_cell.angle_gamma   90.00
#
_symmetry.space_group_name_H-M   'P 1'
#
loop_
_entity.id
_entity.type
_entity.pdbx_description
1 polymer ?
#
loop_
_entity_poly.entity_id
_entity_poly.type
_entity_poly.pdbx_seq_one_letter_code
_entity_poly.pdbx_strand_id
1 'polypeptide(L)'
;RSYRETDPRYQLQTLFSDIDQNGSISLRSKDWDGQWLLRAVIEGSFPVKSQKGLNVQLPGQVDPSIISPSVIEMIMRKLCDESEKSTAVLEAFLESNKVVRMPLLNCFGSLTSDCQNPVNKWEEGLILQNDDVTCQISYDLGRFYFFQEKYENASKHFIKASEIYSKLKDPVLCQLDATKLKGFYDACAHILGYQTSDSTTPLKETLQTSVKEGHNKTIEILKCDNLKMELPIALRDGVELNILREHEGKTDLLLYVIFSNAIRRTLSGEVIISNWNSFLKIHEEKSSLILCELLKDVIPNATPQMKRYLKNFARTLCLTSIPAKQLMKKYEKYLGMLFTNEDLEILFAYGPTAKRETFKFDKSFTDDINVQITAFERRLLTCTEAVNTKHLVNQLRAKFNHLHLWTLNKKWETPVAVNIFLKNVPPNVDQEMIHILLAKAAELRAIKCFLLLS
;
A
#
# COMPACT_ATOMS: atom_id res chain seq x y z
N ARG A 1 18.16 -17.50 16.90
CA ARG A 1 19.14 -18.59 16.70
C ARG A 1 18.80 -19.86 17.51
N SER A 2 17.98 -19.83 18.57
CA SER A 2 17.68 -21.03 19.38
C SER A 2 16.29 -21.68 19.17
N TYR A 3 15.65 -21.51 18.01
CA TYR A 3 14.34 -22.14 17.72
C TYR A 3 14.29 -22.82 16.33
N ARG A 4 15.43 -22.92 15.63
CA ARG A 4 15.53 -23.58 14.31
C ARG A 4 16.39 -24.86 14.32
N GLU A 5 16.97 -25.22 15.47
CA GLU A 5 17.88 -26.37 15.60
C GLU A 5 17.17 -27.66 16.06
N THR A 6 15.85 -27.64 16.25
CA THR A 6 15.07 -28.79 16.73
C THR A 6 14.23 -29.48 15.66
N ASP A 7 14.30 -29.06 14.38
CA ASP A 7 13.67 -29.81 13.29
C ASP A 7 14.70 -30.78 12.66
N PRO A 8 14.57 -32.11 12.88
CA PRO A 8 15.51 -33.10 12.38
C PRO A 8 15.59 -33.15 10.84
N ARG A 9 14.69 -32.47 10.12
CA ARG A 9 14.69 -32.38 8.65
C ARG A 9 15.76 -31.45 8.07
N TYR A 10 16.33 -30.55 8.87
CA TYR A 10 17.40 -29.66 8.40
C TYR A 10 18.78 -30.34 8.27
N GLN A 11 18.93 -31.57 8.75
CA GLN A 11 20.17 -32.34 8.63
C GLN A 11 20.19 -33.33 7.46
N LEU A 12 19.10 -33.48 6.71
CA LEU A 12 18.96 -34.49 5.65
C LEU A 12 19.22 -33.95 4.23
N GLN A 13 20.10 -32.96 4.09
CA GLN A 13 20.36 -32.31 2.79
C GLN A 13 21.77 -32.54 2.24
N THR A 14 22.34 -33.72 2.46
CA THR A 14 23.57 -34.15 1.78
C THR A 14 23.65 -35.67 1.80
N LEU A 15 23.49 -36.33 0.65
CA LEU A 15 24.21 -37.54 0.22
C LEU A 15 23.65 -38.01 -1.14
N PHE A 16 24.51 -38.02 -2.16
CA PHE A 16 24.24 -38.57 -3.49
C PHE A 16 24.76 -40.00 -3.62
N SER A 17 24.06 -40.75 -4.49
CA SER A 17 24.38 -42.02 -5.15
C SER A 17 24.60 -43.27 -4.28
N ASP A 18 23.63 -44.21 -4.35
CA ASP A 18 23.91 -45.60 -4.75
C ASP A 18 22.63 -46.35 -5.16
N ILE A 19 22.79 -47.33 -6.07
CA ILE A 19 21.72 -48.12 -6.70
C ILE A 19 21.68 -49.49 -6.03
N ASP A 20 20.51 -49.89 -5.51
CA ASP A 20 20.27 -51.30 -5.12
C ASP A 20 19.16 -51.97 -5.96
N GLN A 21 19.34 -53.27 -6.24
CA GLN A 21 18.70 -54.08 -7.29
C GLN A 21 17.44 -54.86 -6.86
N ASN A 22 16.96 -54.72 -5.61
CA ASN A 22 16.06 -55.72 -5.02
C ASN A 22 14.58 -55.34 -4.85
N GLY A 23 13.98 -54.58 -5.78
CA GLY A 23 12.51 -54.49 -5.91
C GLY A 23 11.70 -53.88 -4.75
N SER A 24 12.32 -53.60 -3.60
CA SER A 24 11.82 -52.76 -2.52
C SER A 24 12.41 -51.37 -2.65
N ILE A 25 11.57 -50.35 -2.88
CA ILE A 25 12.04 -48.96 -2.96
C ILE A 25 12.31 -48.49 -1.53
N SER A 26 13.55 -48.71 -1.07
CA SER A 26 14.15 -47.80 -0.10
C SER A 26 14.15 -46.41 -0.74
N LEU A 27 13.57 -45.45 -0.03
CA LEU A 27 13.50 -44.03 -0.37
C LEU A 27 14.76 -43.53 -1.07
N ARG A 28 14.72 -43.43 -2.40
CA ARG A 28 15.78 -42.74 -3.13
C ARG A 28 15.48 -41.25 -3.06
N SER A 29 16.53 -40.43 -2.94
CA SER A 29 16.47 -38.97 -2.79
C SER A 29 15.51 -38.27 -3.77
N LYS A 30 15.38 -38.81 -4.99
CA LYS A 30 14.70 -38.18 -6.13
C LYS A 30 13.24 -37.77 -5.90
N ASP A 31 12.47 -38.55 -5.14
CA ASP A 31 11.03 -38.28 -4.97
C ASP A 31 10.80 -37.11 -3.97
N TRP A 32 11.65 -37.00 -2.95
CA TRP A 32 11.66 -35.87 -2.00
C TRP A 32 12.33 -34.63 -2.56
N ASP A 33 13.37 -34.82 -3.38
CA ASP A 33 14.03 -33.76 -4.14
C ASP A 33 12.99 -33.01 -4.98
N GLY A 34 12.04 -33.72 -5.59
CA GLY A 34 10.95 -33.13 -6.36
C GLY A 34 10.04 -32.22 -5.53
N GLN A 35 9.57 -32.68 -4.37
CA GLN A 35 8.68 -31.86 -3.52
C GLN A 35 9.39 -30.62 -2.96
N TRP A 36 10.64 -30.78 -2.51
CA TRP A 36 11.45 -29.65 -2.07
C TRP A 36 11.69 -28.66 -3.21
N LEU A 37 12.00 -29.16 -4.41
CA LEU A 37 12.25 -28.33 -5.58
C LEU A 37 11.03 -27.49 -5.96
N LEU A 38 9.83 -28.09 -6.03
CA LEU A 38 8.61 -27.33 -6.35
C LEU A 38 8.35 -26.23 -5.31
N ARG A 39 8.53 -26.54 -4.02
CA ARG A 39 8.41 -25.52 -2.96
C ARG A 39 9.48 -24.43 -3.11
N ALA A 40 10.73 -24.79 -3.39
CA ALA A 40 11.83 -23.83 -3.56
C ALA A 40 11.58 -22.88 -4.74
N VAL A 41 11.03 -23.37 -5.85
CA VAL A 41 10.65 -22.53 -7.01
C VAL A 41 9.58 -21.52 -6.61
N ILE A 42 8.52 -21.96 -5.93
CA ILE A 42 7.43 -21.07 -5.49
C ILE A 42 7.94 -20.06 -4.46
N GLU A 43 8.56 -20.53 -3.39
CA GLU A 43 8.99 -19.66 -2.29
C GLU A 43 10.10 -18.69 -2.71
N GLY A 44 10.99 -19.11 -3.62
CA GLY A 44 12.05 -18.27 -4.17
C GLY A 44 11.57 -17.22 -5.17
N SER A 45 10.32 -17.30 -5.64
CA SER A 45 9.72 -16.28 -6.52
C SER A 45 9.18 -15.07 -5.76
N PHE A 46 8.96 -15.19 -4.45
CA PHE A 46 8.45 -14.08 -3.65
C PHE A 46 9.56 -13.04 -3.38
N PRO A 47 9.26 -11.74 -3.48
CA PRO A 47 10.23 -10.69 -3.17
C PRO A 47 10.52 -10.67 -1.67
N VAL A 48 11.60 -11.33 -1.25
CA VAL A 48 12.08 -11.30 0.13
C VAL A 48 13.08 -10.16 0.29
N LYS A 49 12.88 -9.33 1.31
CA LYS A 49 13.81 -8.25 1.65
C LYS A 49 15.18 -8.84 1.99
N SER A 50 16.20 -8.49 1.22
CA SER A 50 17.58 -8.95 1.44
C SER A 50 18.06 -8.56 2.84
N GLN A 51 18.76 -9.47 3.52
CA GLN A 51 19.44 -9.12 4.76
C GLN A 51 20.51 -8.06 4.46
N LYS A 52 20.52 -6.98 5.25
CA LYS A 52 21.59 -5.99 5.16
C LYS A 52 22.87 -6.65 5.66
N GLY A 53 23.90 -6.66 4.83
CA GLY A 53 25.23 -7.17 5.17
C GLY A 53 25.83 -6.49 6.39
N LEU A 54 26.75 -7.19 7.06
CA LEU A 54 27.61 -6.54 8.06
C LEU A 54 28.55 -5.55 7.34
N ASN A 55 28.82 -4.40 7.99
CA ASN A 55 29.86 -3.50 7.50
C ASN A 55 31.22 -4.17 7.68
N VAL A 56 31.77 -4.71 6.60
CA VAL A 56 33.12 -5.25 6.60
C VAL A 56 34.11 -4.08 6.55
N GLN A 57 35.05 -4.04 7.49
CA GLN A 57 35.96 -2.89 7.70
C GLN A 57 37.08 -2.79 6.64
N LEU A 58 37.33 -3.86 5.88
CA LEU A 58 38.41 -3.93 4.90
C LEU A 58 37.89 -3.78 3.47
N PRO A 59 38.43 -2.83 2.67
CA PRO A 59 38.08 -2.69 1.27
C PRO A 59 38.32 -3.98 0.48
N GLY A 60 37.30 -4.46 -0.25
CA GLY A 60 37.38 -5.64 -1.11
C GLY A 60 36.94 -6.96 -0.46
N GLN A 61 36.64 -7.00 0.84
CA GLN A 61 36.01 -8.16 1.46
C GLN A 61 34.48 -8.01 1.42
N VAL A 62 33.81 -8.97 0.78
CA VAL A 62 32.37 -9.19 0.93
C VAL A 62 32.14 -10.13 2.11
N ASP A 63 31.10 -9.87 2.88
CA ASP A 63 30.67 -10.75 3.97
C ASP A 63 30.35 -12.15 3.38
N PRO A 64 31.03 -13.22 3.82
CA PRO A 64 30.84 -14.57 3.27
C PRO A 64 29.44 -15.14 3.57
N SER A 65 28.67 -14.52 4.45
CA SER A 65 27.26 -14.87 4.68
C SER A 65 26.28 -14.24 3.67
N ILE A 66 26.76 -13.33 2.82
CA ILE A 66 25.96 -12.71 1.75
C ILE A 66 26.17 -13.49 0.45
N ILE A 67 25.12 -14.17 0.03
CA ILE A 67 25.07 -14.80 -1.30
C ILE A 67 24.75 -13.71 -2.33
N SER A 68 25.52 -13.65 -3.42
CA SER A 68 25.26 -12.65 -4.46
C SER A 68 23.89 -12.89 -5.13
N PRO A 69 23.19 -11.82 -5.54
CA PRO A 69 21.93 -11.97 -6.29
C PRO A 69 22.08 -12.80 -7.56
N SER A 70 23.23 -12.73 -8.23
CA SER A 70 23.52 -13.51 -9.45
C SER A 70 23.60 -15.02 -9.19
N VAL A 71 24.12 -15.45 -8.03
CA VAL A 71 24.15 -16.86 -7.64
C VAL A 71 22.74 -17.36 -7.32
N ILE A 72 21.94 -16.54 -6.62
CA ILE A 72 20.54 -16.87 -6.33
C ILE A 72 19.75 -17.02 -7.63
N GLU A 73 19.91 -16.10 -8.58
CA GLU A 73 19.24 -16.16 -9.88
C GLU A 73 19.64 -17.41 -10.67
N MET A 74 20.93 -17.77 -10.67
CA MET A 74 21.42 -19.00 -11.32
C MET A 74 20.81 -20.27 -10.69
N ILE A 75 20.74 -20.33 -9.36
CA ILE A 75 20.13 -21.45 -8.64
C ILE A 75 18.65 -21.55 -9.00
N MET A 76 17.92 -20.43 -8.93
CA MET A 76 16.49 -20.40 -9.25
C MET A 76 16.21 -20.84 -10.69
N ARG A 77 17.04 -20.41 -11.65
CA ARG A 77 16.92 -20.85 -13.05
C ARG A 77 17.05 -22.36 -13.18
N LYS A 78 18.07 -22.96 -12.56
CA LYS A 78 18.26 -24.43 -12.57
C LYS A 78 17.10 -25.17 -11.91
N LEU A 79 16.55 -24.64 -10.81
CA LEU A 79 15.39 -25.24 -10.15
C LEU A 79 14.15 -25.17 -11.05
N CYS A 80 13.93 -24.06 -11.75
CA CYS A 80 12.85 -23.95 -12.73
C CYS A 80 13.01 -24.96 -13.87
N ASP A 81 14.22 -25.13 -14.42
CA ASP A 81 14.50 -26.07 -15.51
C ASP A 81 14.18 -27.53 -15.15
N GLU A 82 14.34 -27.90 -13.87
CA GLU A 82 14.08 -29.26 -13.37
C GLU A 82 12.65 -29.44 -12.81
N SER A 83 11.85 -28.39 -12.78
CA SER A 83 10.52 -28.40 -12.15
C SER A 83 9.48 -29.24 -12.91
N GLU A 84 9.54 -29.26 -14.24
CA GLU A 84 8.64 -30.09 -15.05
C GLU A 84 8.90 -31.58 -14.85
N LYS A 85 10.17 -31.99 -14.83
CA LYS A 85 10.57 -33.38 -14.55
C LYS A 85 10.13 -33.79 -13.14
N SER A 86 10.35 -32.92 -12.16
CA SER A 86 9.96 -33.15 -10.77
C SER A 86 8.44 -33.32 -10.63
N THR A 87 7.68 -32.50 -11.35
CA THR A 87 6.22 -32.59 -11.41
C THR A 87 5.78 -33.94 -11.95
N ALA A 88 6.32 -34.37 -13.09
CA ALA A 88 5.99 -35.66 -13.71
C ALA A 88 6.33 -36.86 -12.81
N VAL A 89 7.46 -36.81 -12.10
CA VAL A 89 7.85 -37.85 -11.13
C VAL A 89 6.86 -37.94 -9.99
N LEU A 90 6.45 -36.79 -9.43
CA LEU A 90 5.49 -36.74 -8.33
C LEU A 90 4.08 -37.18 -8.76
N GLU A 91 3.64 -36.84 -9.96
CA GLU A 91 2.36 -37.34 -10.52
C GLU A 91 2.40 -38.86 -10.69
N ALA A 92 3.43 -39.40 -11.33
CA ALA A 92 3.60 -40.84 -11.49
C ALA A 92 3.72 -41.56 -10.14
N PHE A 93 4.33 -40.91 -9.14
CA PHE A 93 4.41 -41.43 -7.79
C PHE A 93 3.01 -41.58 -7.16
N LEU A 94 2.15 -40.57 -7.29
CA LEU A 94 0.77 -40.59 -6.78
C LEU A 94 -0.09 -41.72 -7.40
N GLU A 95 0.24 -42.17 -8.60
CA GLU A 95 -0.45 -43.29 -9.27
C GLU A 95 0.09 -44.66 -8.86
N SER A 96 1.32 -44.71 -8.35
CA SER A 96 2.05 -45.97 -8.15
C SER A 96 1.70 -46.73 -6.85
N ASN A 97 0.96 -46.11 -5.93
CA ASN A 97 0.56 -46.69 -4.62
C ASN A 97 1.72 -47.35 -3.83
N LYS A 98 2.94 -46.85 -4.02
CA LYS A 98 4.14 -47.39 -3.39
C LYS A 98 4.14 -47.10 -1.89
N VAL A 99 4.62 -48.07 -1.12
CA VAL A 99 4.86 -47.89 0.32
C VAL A 99 6.06 -46.97 0.50
N VAL A 100 5.87 -45.91 1.28
CA VAL A 100 6.91 -44.93 1.59
C VAL A 100 7.39 -45.16 3.00
N ARG A 101 8.71 -45.23 3.16
CA ARG A 101 9.34 -45.20 4.49
C ARG A 101 9.81 -43.77 4.78
N MET A 102 10.24 -43.46 5.98
CA MET A 102 10.94 -42.23 6.32
C MET A 102 12.19 -42.64 7.11
N PRO A 103 13.41 -42.29 6.70
CA PRO A 103 14.59 -42.68 7.45
C PRO A 103 14.56 -41.98 8.81
N LEU A 104 14.84 -42.75 9.85
CA LEU A 104 15.06 -42.26 11.20
C LEU A 104 16.57 -42.33 11.50
N LEU A 105 16.99 -41.73 12.62
CA LEU A 105 18.42 -41.65 12.97
C LEU A 105 19.08 -43.04 13.05
N ASN A 106 18.35 -44.05 13.54
CA ASN A 106 18.82 -45.44 13.62
C ASN A 106 18.96 -46.14 12.26
N CYS A 107 18.42 -45.59 11.18
CA CYS A 107 18.61 -46.11 9.83
C CYS A 107 20.04 -45.86 9.32
N PHE A 108 20.75 -44.89 9.89
CA PHE A 108 22.08 -44.51 9.43
C PHE A 108 23.14 -45.29 10.21
N GLY A 109 24.06 -45.92 9.49
CA GLY A 109 25.21 -46.58 10.11
C GLY A 109 26.13 -45.57 10.78
N SER A 110 26.82 -45.98 11.85
CA SER A 110 27.73 -45.09 12.57
C SER A 110 28.94 -44.72 11.70
N LEU A 111 29.14 -43.42 11.49
CA LEU A 111 30.34 -42.89 10.84
C LEU A 111 31.49 -42.88 11.86
N THR A 112 32.28 -43.95 11.89
CA THR A 112 33.51 -44.03 12.69
C THR A 112 34.74 -43.96 11.79
N SER A 113 35.88 -43.56 12.35
CA SER A 113 37.18 -43.51 11.63
C SER A 113 37.53 -44.83 10.95
N ASP A 114 37.03 -45.93 11.50
CA ASP A 114 37.38 -47.30 11.13
C ASP A 114 36.34 -47.91 10.15
N CYS A 115 35.27 -47.19 9.82
CA CYS A 115 34.20 -47.65 8.94
C CYS A 115 33.97 -46.63 7.80
N GLN A 116 34.72 -46.79 6.71
CA GLN A 116 34.63 -45.91 5.54
C GLN A 116 33.28 -46.00 4.80
N ASN A 117 32.60 -47.14 4.90
CA ASN A 117 31.31 -47.40 4.24
C ASN A 117 30.28 -47.91 5.27
N PRO A 118 29.61 -47.03 6.02
CA PRO A 118 28.57 -47.44 6.96
C PRO A 118 27.40 -48.10 6.23
N VAL A 119 26.97 -49.27 6.70
CA VAL A 119 25.79 -49.97 6.17
C VAL A 119 24.54 -49.32 6.76
N ASN A 120 23.70 -48.75 5.90
CA ASN A 120 22.43 -48.14 6.29
C ASN A 120 21.31 -49.18 6.31
N LYS A 121 20.45 -49.10 7.34
CA LYS A 121 19.34 -50.01 7.60
C LYS A 121 18.01 -49.36 7.25
N TRP A 122 17.76 -49.20 5.97
CA TRP A 122 16.58 -48.49 5.46
C TRP A 122 15.25 -49.17 5.83
N GLU A 123 15.29 -50.48 6.07
CA GLU A 123 14.17 -51.30 6.54
C GLU A 123 13.72 -50.94 7.95
N GLU A 124 14.56 -50.29 8.77
CA GLU A 124 14.21 -49.77 10.09
C GLU A 124 13.48 -48.41 10.02
N GLY A 125 13.29 -47.85 8.82
CA GLY A 125 12.60 -46.58 8.62
C GLY A 125 11.10 -46.66 8.92
N LEU A 126 10.55 -45.55 9.40
CA LEU A 126 9.12 -45.41 9.72
C LEU A 126 8.28 -45.53 8.45
N ILE A 127 7.34 -46.47 8.39
CA ILE A 127 6.40 -46.56 7.28
C ILE A 127 5.37 -45.43 7.41
N LEU A 128 5.28 -44.58 6.38
CA LEU A 128 4.31 -43.48 6.33
C LEU A 128 2.96 -43.98 5.84
N GLN A 129 1.89 -43.36 6.35
CA GLN A 129 0.54 -43.61 5.84
C GLN A 129 0.45 -43.07 4.40
N ASN A 130 -0.14 -43.86 3.49
CA ASN A 130 -0.26 -43.45 2.08
C ASN A 130 -1.06 -42.15 1.95
N ASP A 131 -2.14 -42.00 2.71
CA ASP A 131 -2.95 -40.77 2.75
C ASP A 131 -2.13 -39.55 3.20
N ASP A 132 -1.20 -39.72 4.15
CA ASP A 132 -0.35 -38.64 4.68
C ASP A 132 0.60 -38.12 3.58
N VAL A 133 1.21 -39.05 2.83
CA VAL A 133 2.06 -38.75 1.67
C VAL A 133 1.26 -38.15 0.52
N THR A 134 0.16 -38.79 0.14
CA THR A 134 -0.68 -38.38 -0.98
C THR A 134 -1.27 -36.99 -0.75
N CYS A 135 -1.71 -36.69 0.47
CA CYS A 135 -2.22 -35.38 0.83
C CYS A 135 -1.15 -34.30 0.66
N GLN A 136 0.06 -34.53 1.17
CA GLN A 136 1.14 -33.56 1.10
C GLN A 136 1.64 -33.33 -0.34
N ILE A 137 1.83 -34.40 -1.12
CA ILE A 137 2.26 -34.28 -2.53
C ILE A 137 1.16 -33.59 -3.36
N SER A 138 -0.10 -33.96 -3.17
CA SER A 138 -1.22 -33.30 -3.87
C SER A 138 -1.29 -31.82 -3.52
N TYR A 139 -1.09 -31.44 -2.25
CA TYR A 139 -1.06 -30.03 -1.88
C TYR A 139 0.08 -29.26 -2.57
N ASP A 140 1.29 -29.80 -2.61
CA ASP A 140 2.44 -29.14 -3.23
C ASP A 140 2.32 -29.05 -4.76
N LEU A 141 1.85 -30.11 -5.42
CA LEU A 141 1.53 -30.10 -6.84
C LEU A 141 0.45 -29.07 -7.16
N GLY A 142 -0.61 -29.01 -6.33
CA GLY A 142 -1.67 -28.01 -6.45
C GLY A 142 -1.11 -26.59 -6.38
N ARG A 143 -0.27 -26.30 -5.39
CA ARG A 143 0.40 -24.99 -5.25
C ARG A 143 1.26 -24.66 -6.45
N PHE A 144 2.00 -25.62 -6.97
CA PHE A 144 2.87 -25.43 -8.12
C PHE A 144 2.09 -25.17 -9.41
N TYR A 145 1.04 -25.94 -9.69
CA TYR A 145 0.17 -25.68 -10.83
C TYR A 145 -0.55 -24.35 -10.71
N PHE A 146 -0.98 -23.96 -9.50
CA PHE A 146 -1.56 -22.64 -9.26
C PHE A 146 -0.56 -21.53 -9.56
N PHE A 147 0.69 -21.69 -9.13
CA PHE A 147 1.79 -20.77 -9.43
C PHE A 147 2.07 -20.67 -10.95
N GLN A 148 1.93 -21.76 -11.69
CA GLN A 148 2.02 -21.77 -13.15
C GLN A 148 0.73 -21.32 -13.87
N GLU A 149 -0.28 -20.84 -13.14
CA GLU A 149 -1.60 -20.45 -13.67
C GLU A 149 -2.36 -21.59 -14.37
N LYS A 150 -1.99 -22.86 -14.11
CA LYS A 150 -2.67 -24.06 -14.60
C LYS A 150 -3.80 -24.45 -13.64
N TYR A 151 -4.81 -23.59 -13.55
CA TYR A 151 -5.85 -23.65 -12.51
C TYR A 151 -6.68 -24.94 -12.50
N GLU A 152 -6.91 -25.58 -13.66
CA GLU A 152 -7.62 -26.86 -13.75
C GLU A 152 -6.87 -27.99 -13.04
N ASN A 153 -5.55 -28.11 -13.29
CA ASN A 153 -4.72 -29.12 -12.63
C ASN A 153 -4.56 -28.80 -11.14
N ALA A 154 -4.36 -27.52 -10.82
CA ALA A 154 -4.29 -27.06 -9.44
C ALA A 154 -5.55 -27.46 -8.65
N SER A 155 -6.73 -27.20 -9.22
CA SER A 155 -8.04 -27.54 -8.64
C SER A 155 -8.16 -29.03 -8.30
N LYS A 156 -7.84 -29.92 -9.25
CA LYS A 156 -7.88 -31.38 -9.04
C LYS A 156 -7.04 -31.80 -7.84
N HIS A 157 -5.85 -31.24 -7.72
CA HIS A 157 -4.93 -31.52 -6.63
C HIS A 157 -5.39 -30.95 -5.28
N PHE A 158 -5.94 -29.73 -5.24
CA PHE A 158 -6.49 -29.15 -4.01
C PHE A 158 -7.73 -29.88 -3.52
N ILE A 159 -8.62 -30.34 -4.42
CA ILE A 159 -9.77 -31.19 -4.08
C ILE A 159 -9.26 -32.48 -3.43
N LYS A 160 -8.35 -33.20 -4.09
CA LYS A 160 -7.77 -34.44 -3.58
C LYS A 160 -7.11 -34.23 -2.22
N ALA A 161 -6.32 -33.16 -2.05
CA ALA A 161 -5.69 -32.84 -0.77
C ALA A 161 -6.72 -32.56 0.33
N SER A 162 -7.78 -31.79 0.03
CA SER A 162 -8.86 -31.45 0.98
C SER A 162 -9.65 -32.67 1.45
N GLU A 163 -10.02 -33.55 0.52
CA GLU A 163 -10.76 -34.79 0.81
C GLU A 163 -9.97 -35.71 1.74
N ILE A 164 -8.67 -35.86 1.50
CA ILE A 164 -7.79 -36.71 2.32
C ILE A 164 -7.53 -36.03 3.68
N TYR A 165 -7.24 -34.73 3.68
CA TYR A 165 -6.90 -33.98 4.90
C TYR A 165 -8.00 -34.06 5.95
N SER A 166 -9.28 -34.01 5.54
CA SER A 166 -10.43 -34.14 6.46
C SER A 166 -10.48 -35.48 7.22
N LYS A 167 -9.79 -36.51 6.72
CA LYS A 167 -9.79 -37.88 7.26
C LYS A 167 -8.47 -38.24 7.95
N LEU A 168 -7.41 -37.44 7.77
CA LEU A 168 -6.11 -37.70 8.36
C LEU A 168 -6.15 -37.54 9.89
N LYS A 169 -5.56 -38.51 10.58
CA LYS A 169 -5.35 -38.48 12.03
C LYS A 169 -3.85 -38.52 12.29
N ASP A 170 -3.36 -37.58 13.08
CA ASP A 170 -1.96 -37.47 13.51
C ASP A 170 -0.93 -37.61 12.36
N PRO A 171 -0.99 -36.74 11.32
CA PRO A 171 -0.07 -36.82 10.20
C PRO A 171 1.37 -36.59 10.67
N VAL A 172 2.29 -37.44 10.22
CA VAL A 172 3.72 -37.33 10.52
C VAL A 172 4.39 -36.43 9.49
N LEU A 173 3.93 -36.51 8.24
CA LEU A 173 4.50 -35.82 7.12
C LEU A 173 3.72 -34.59 6.69
N CYS A 174 2.40 -34.72 6.54
CA CYS A 174 1.54 -33.69 6.01
C CYS A 174 1.51 -32.49 6.96
N GLN A 175 2.05 -31.37 6.49
CA GLN A 175 2.12 -30.10 7.19
C GLN A 175 1.47 -29.01 6.34
N LEU A 176 0.33 -29.34 5.73
CA LEU A 176 -0.44 -28.36 4.98
C LEU A 176 -1.11 -27.36 5.92
N ASP A 177 -1.28 -26.13 5.41
CA ASP A 177 -2.01 -25.08 6.09
C ASP A 177 -3.45 -25.09 5.57
N ALA A 178 -4.39 -25.53 6.42
CA ALA A 178 -5.79 -25.67 6.06
C ALA A 178 -6.42 -24.36 5.57
N THR A 179 -5.99 -23.22 6.11
CA THR A 179 -6.50 -21.91 5.70
C THR A 179 -6.01 -21.52 4.31
N LYS A 180 -4.75 -21.81 3.99
CA LYS A 180 -4.20 -21.61 2.64
C LYS A 180 -4.81 -22.57 1.63
N LEU A 181 -4.97 -23.85 1.99
CA LEU A 181 -5.63 -24.84 1.12
C LEU A 181 -7.05 -24.38 0.75
N LYS A 182 -7.83 -23.91 1.73
CA LYS A 182 -9.16 -23.36 1.48
C LYS A 182 -9.10 -22.16 0.53
N GLY A 183 -8.18 -21.21 0.78
CA GLY A 183 -8.01 -20.04 -0.09
C GLY A 183 -7.68 -20.41 -1.54
N PHE A 184 -6.79 -21.39 -1.75
CA PHE A 184 -6.49 -21.89 -3.09
C PHE A 184 -7.68 -22.58 -3.76
N TYR A 185 -8.41 -23.42 -3.00
CA TYR A 185 -9.62 -24.07 -3.50
C TYR A 185 -10.69 -23.05 -3.92
N ASP A 186 -10.97 -22.06 -3.08
CA ASP A 186 -11.95 -20.99 -3.36
C ASP A 186 -11.52 -20.17 -4.58
N ALA A 187 -10.23 -19.84 -4.71
CA ALA A 187 -9.69 -19.15 -5.87
C ALA A 187 -9.85 -19.97 -7.16
N CYS A 188 -9.52 -21.27 -7.14
CA CYS A 188 -9.73 -22.17 -8.27
C CYS A 188 -11.22 -22.29 -8.64
N ALA A 189 -12.10 -22.47 -7.65
CA ALA A 189 -13.55 -22.58 -7.88
C ALA A 189 -14.14 -21.32 -8.51
N HIS A 190 -13.65 -20.16 -8.09
CA HIS A 190 -14.03 -18.88 -8.66
C HIS A 190 -13.52 -18.73 -10.10
N ILE A 191 -12.23 -18.98 -10.35
CA ILE A 191 -11.61 -18.86 -11.68
C ILE A 191 -12.26 -19.80 -12.70
N LEU A 192 -12.59 -21.03 -12.27
CA LEU A 192 -13.15 -22.07 -13.14
C LEU A 192 -14.68 -22.08 -13.18
N GLY A 193 -15.34 -21.20 -12.42
CA GLY A 193 -16.78 -20.96 -12.52
C GLY A 193 -17.69 -22.07 -11.98
N TYR A 194 -17.20 -22.97 -11.14
CA TYR A 194 -18.03 -24.01 -10.50
C TYR A 194 -18.38 -23.70 -9.04
N GLN A 195 -18.06 -22.51 -8.55
CA GLN A 195 -18.52 -22.06 -7.24
C GLN A 195 -20.06 -21.95 -7.28
N THR A 196 -20.75 -22.81 -6.54
CA THR A 196 -22.20 -22.68 -6.33
C THR A 196 -22.44 -21.34 -5.64
N SER A 197 -23.20 -20.48 -6.31
CA SER A 197 -23.45 -19.11 -5.91
C SER A 197 -24.26 -19.05 -4.61
N ASP A 198 -23.60 -19.24 -3.47
CA ASP A 198 -24.17 -18.93 -2.16
C ASP A 198 -23.43 -17.76 -1.52
N SER A 199 -24.14 -16.63 -1.51
CA SER A 199 -24.00 -15.44 -0.67
C SER A 199 -22.76 -14.55 -0.85
N THR A 200 -23.02 -13.35 -1.38
CA THR A 200 -22.18 -12.13 -1.33
C THR A 200 -20.84 -12.19 -2.04
N THR A 201 -20.83 -12.00 -3.37
CA THR A 201 -19.64 -11.46 -4.06
C THR A 201 -19.20 -10.20 -3.30
N PRO A 202 -17.96 -10.14 -2.78
CA PRO A 202 -17.49 -8.98 -2.00
C PRO A 202 -17.64 -7.69 -2.81
N LEU A 203 -18.04 -6.56 -2.19
CA LEU A 203 -18.23 -5.30 -2.93
C LEU A 203 -16.95 -4.90 -3.67
N LYS A 204 -15.78 -5.26 -3.14
CA LYS A 204 -14.48 -5.02 -3.77
C LYS A 204 -14.43 -5.60 -5.19
N GLU A 205 -14.84 -6.84 -5.36
CA GLU A 205 -14.81 -7.52 -6.65
C GLU A 205 -15.86 -6.94 -7.59
N THR A 206 -17.09 -6.75 -7.12
CA THR A 206 -18.14 -6.12 -7.93
C THR A 206 -17.75 -4.72 -8.40
N LEU A 207 -17.04 -3.95 -7.57
CA LEU A 207 -16.53 -2.63 -7.94
C LEU A 207 -15.45 -2.74 -9.00
N GLN A 208 -14.50 -3.66 -8.84
CA GLN A 208 -13.44 -3.88 -9.83
C GLN A 208 -14.01 -4.29 -11.19
N THR A 209 -14.99 -5.19 -11.21
CA THR A 209 -15.72 -5.58 -12.43
C THR A 209 -16.46 -4.39 -13.01
N SER A 210 -17.20 -3.63 -12.20
CA SER A 210 -17.90 -2.43 -12.67
C SER A 210 -16.95 -1.40 -13.28
N VAL A 211 -15.75 -1.22 -12.73
CA VAL A 211 -14.75 -0.29 -13.28
C VAL A 211 -14.27 -0.77 -14.66
N LYS A 212 -13.99 -2.07 -14.81
CA LYS A 212 -13.62 -2.66 -16.11
C LYS A 212 -14.72 -2.53 -17.16
N GLU A 213 -15.99 -2.62 -16.74
CA GLU A 213 -17.17 -2.54 -17.60
C GLU A 213 -17.64 -1.08 -17.86
N GLY A 214 -16.83 -0.07 -17.54
CA GLY A 214 -17.17 1.33 -17.84
C GLY A 214 -18.04 2.03 -16.79
N HIS A 215 -17.98 1.56 -15.54
CA HIS A 215 -18.60 2.16 -14.35
C HIS A 215 -20.12 1.98 -14.18
N ASN A 216 -20.75 1.05 -14.92
CA ASN A 216 -22.21 0.87 -14.97
C ASN A 216 -22.91 0.72 -13.59
N LYS A 217 -22.27 0.07 -12.61
CA LYS A 217 -22.84 -0.19 -11.27
C LYS A 217 -22.11 0.56 -10.15
N THR A 218 -21.18 1.45 -10.50
CA THR A 218 -20.28 2.06 -9.51
C THR A 218 -21.06 2.85 -8.45
N ILE A 219 -22.09 3.62 -8.84
CA ILE A 219 -22.89 4.42 -7.91
C ILE A 219 -23.62 3.53 -6.89
N GLU A 220 -24.26 2.45 -7.36
CA GLU A 220 -25.02 1.52 -6.51
C GLU A 220 -24.11 0.81 -5.51
N ILE A 221 -22.93 0.38 -5.97
CA ILE A 221 -21.92 -0.26 -5.13
C ILE A 221 -21.42 0.69 -4.04
N LEU A 222 -21.11 1.95 -4.40
CA LEU A 222 -20.63 2.93 -3.43
C LEU A 222 -21.71 3.35 -2.41
N LYS A 223 -22.98 3.40 -2.83
CA LYS A 223 -24.12 3.59 -1.92
C LYS A 223 -24.25 2.44 -0.93
N CYS A 224 -24.19 1.20 -1.42
CA CYS A 224 -24.20 0.00 -0.59
C CYS A 224 -23.05 0.00 0.41
N ASP A 225 -21.84 0.38 -0.03
CA ASP A 225 -20.67 0.48 0.84
C ASP A 225 -20.76 1.61 1.88
N ASN A 226 -21.47 2.72 1.63
CA ASN A 226 -21.68 3.72 2.69
C ASN A 226 -22.49 3.15 3.87
N LEU A 227 -23.23 2.06 3.66
CA LEU A 227 -23.96 1.35 4.71
C LEU A 227 -23.11 0.21 5.31
N LYS A 228 -22.43 -0.58 4.47
CA LYS A 228 -21.65 -1.75 4.90
C LYS A 228 -20.24 -1.43 5.41
N MET A 229 -19.65 -0.35 4.91
CA MET A 229 -18.32 0.15 5.28
C MET A 229 -17.18 -0.86 5.04
N GLU A 230 -17.29 -1.71 4.02
CA GLU A 230 -16.35 -2.83 3.77
C GLU A 230 -15.24 -2.50 2.77
N LEU A 231 -15.45 -1.53 1.88
CA LEU A 231 -14.44 -1.15 0.89
C LEU A 231 -13.29 -0.35 1.51
N PRO A 232 -12.03 -0.66 1.16
CA PRO A 232 -10.89 0.18 1.51
C PRO A 232 -11.03 1.57 0.88
N ILE A 233 -10.75 2.63 1.66
CA ILE A 233 -10.82 4.02 1.18
C ILE A 233 -9.88 4.26 0.00
N ALA A 234 -8.68 3.67 0.02
CA ALA A 234 -7.73 3.76 -1.09
C ALA A 234 -8.27 3.24 -2.43
N LEU A 235 -9.14 2.21 -2.40
CA LEU A 235 -9.79 1.71 -3.60
C LEU A 235 -10.81 2.71 -4.14
N ARG A 236 -11.57 3.34 -3.23
CA ARG A 236 -12.55 4.38 -3.58
C ARG A 236 -11.88 5.63 -4.13
N ASP A 237 -10.74 6.02 -3.56
CA ASP A 237 -9.90 7.12 -4.08
C ASP A 237 -9.39 6.80 -5.49
N GLY A 238 -8.96 5.55 -5.73
CA GLY A 238 -8.53 5.08 -7.05
C GLY A 238 -9.64 5.18 -8.11
N VAL A 239 -10.87 4.82 -7.73
CA VAL A 239 -12.06 4.94 -8.62
C VAL A 239 -12.38 6.40 -8.92
N GLU A 240 -12.35 7.28 -7.91
CA GLU A 240 -12.55 8.72 -8.09
C GLU A 240 -11.52 9.32 -9.04
N LEU A 241 -10.23 8.99 -8.84
CA LEU A 241 -9.15 9.45 -9.71
C LEU A 241 -9.28 8.92 -11.15
N ASN A 242 -9.76 7.69 -11.34
CA ASN A 242 -9.98 7.14 -12.67
C ASN A 242 -11.07 7.92 -13.42
N ILE A 243 -12.22 8.13 -12.77
CA ILE A 243 -13.34 8.86 -13.36
C ILE A 243 -12.97 10.32 -13.62
N LEU A 244 -12.19 10.95 -12.75
CA LEU A 244 -11.72 12.32 -12.93
C LEU A 244 -10.84 12.48 -14.19
N ARG A 245 -10.04 11.46 -14.52
CA ARG A 245 -9.21 11.44 -15.74
C ARG A 245 -10.05 11.25 -17.01
N GLU A 246 -11.13 10.49 -16.91
CA GLU A 246 -12.05 10.18 -18.01
C GLU A 246 -13.30 11.09 -18.05
N HIS A 247 -13.25 12.25 -17.40
CA HIS A 247 -14.46 13.00 -17.00
C HIS A 247 -15.26 13.64 -18.16
N GLU A 248 -14.74 13.69 -19.39
CA GLU A 248 -15.49 14.25 -20.52
C GLU A 248 -16.84 13.54 -20.70
N GLY A 249 -17.94 14.24 -20.40
CA GLY A 249 -19.31 13.73 -20.48
C GLY A 249 -19.80 12.90 -19.28
N LYS A 250 -18.99 12.68 -18.22
CA LYS A 250 -19.33 11.83 -17.06
C LYS A 250 -19.57 12.60 -15.75
N THR A 251 -20.08 13.84 -15.82
CA THR A 251 -20.24 14.73 -14.65
C THR A 251 -21.11 14.14 -13.55
N ASP A 252 -22.19 13.45 -13.90
CA ASP A 252 -23.12 12.90 -12.92
C ASP A 252 -22.46 11.80 -12.10
N LEU A 253 -21.81 10.87 -12.80
CA LEU A 253 -21.03 9.81 -12.19
C LEU A 253 -19.96 10.38 -11.27
N LEU A 254 -19.20 11.39 -11.72
CA LEU A 254 -18.15 12.00 -10.90
C LEU A 254 -18.72 12.63 -9.63
N LEU A 255 -19.82 13.41 -9.73
CA LEU A 255 -20.44 14.03 -8.55
C LEU A 255 -20.90 12.97 -7.54
N TYR A 256 -21.53 11.89 -8.01
CA TYR A 256 -21.92 10.78 -7.14
C TYR A 256 -20.72 10.15 -6.42
N VAL A 257 -19.63 9.89 -7.13
CA VAL A 257 -18.42 9.29 -6.54
C VAL A 257 -17.79 10.23 -5.52
N ILE A 258 -17.60 11.51 -5.85
CA ILE A 258 -17.01 12.51 -4.94
C ILE A 258 -17.83 12.64 -3.66
N PHE A 259 -19.15 12.84 -3.77
CA PHE A 259 -19.99 13.03 -2.60
C PHE A 259 -20.16 11.75 -1.79
N SER A 260 -20.22 10.59 -2.45
CA SER A 260 -20.21 9.31 -1.74
C SER A 260 -18.91 9.09 -0.98
N ASN A 261 -17.75 9.45 -1.54
CA ASN A 261 -16.47 9.34 -0.86
C ASN A 261 -16.34 10.33 0.30
N ALA A 262 -16.86 11.56 0.15
CA ALA A 262 -16.94 12.53 1.23
C ALA A 262 -17.79 12.03 2.40
N ILE A 263 -18.95 11.43 2.12
CA ILE A 263 -19.80 10.81 3.14
C ILE A 263 -19.09 9.62 3.79
N ARG A 264 -18.49 8.73 3.00
CA ARG A 264 -17.76 7.55 3.49
C ARG A 264 -16.62 7.92 4.45
N ARG A 265 -15.86 8.98 4.15
CA ARG A 265 -14.80 9.52 5.02
C ARG A 265 -15.38 10.16 6.28
N THR A 266 -16.47 10.91 6.16
CA THR A 266 -17.19 11.49 7.30
C THR A 266 -17.64 10.40 8.28
N LEU A 267 -18.20 9.30 7.77
CA LEU A 267 -18.63 8.16 8.59
C LEU A 267 -17.47 7.50 9.34
N SER A 268 -16.29 7.43 8.73
CA SER A 268 -15.06 6.96 9.37
C SER A 268 -14.44 7.97 10.37
N GLY A 269 -14.91 9.21 10.41
CA GLY A 269 -14.25 10.29 11.16
C GLY A 269 -12.93 10.75 10.55
N GLU A 270 -12.71 10.49 9.25
CA GLU A 270 -11.51 10.89 8.53
C GLU A 270 -11.64 12.29 7.89
N VAL A 271 -10.48 12.89 7.60
CA VAL A 271 -10.42 14.14 6.84
C VAL A 271 -10.87 13.89 5.40
N ILE A 272 -11.75 14.76 4.90
CA ILE A 272 -12.21 14.73 3.52
C ILE A 272 -11.17 15.43 2.64
N ILE A 273 -10.43 14.64 1.84
CA ILE A 273 -9.33 15.13 1.00
C ILE A 273 -9.83 15.59 -0.38
N SER A 274 -10.93 15.00 -0.88
CA SER A 274 -11.52 15.30 -2.20
C SER A 274 -11.92 16.79 -2.33
N ASN A 275 -11.85 17.35 -3.55
CA ASN A 275 -12.25 18.74 -3.86
C ASN A 275 -13.78 18.99 -3.84
N TRP A 276 -14.53 18.25 -3.02
CA TRP A 276 -15.99 18.26 -2.97
C TRP A 276 -16.58 19.67 -2.81
N ASN A 277 -15.92 20.55 -2.06
CA ASN A 277 -16.33 21.94 -1.87
C ASN A 277 -16.33 22.74 -3.18
N SER A 278 -15.35 22.50 -4.05
CA SER A 278 -15.27 23.17 -5.36
C SER A 278 -16.37 22.66 -6.28
N PHE A 279 -16.58 21.34 -6.34
CA PHE A 279 -17.65 20.73 -7.14
C PHE A 279 -19.04 21.13 -6.64
N LEU A 280 -19.23 21.23 -5.32
CA LEU A 280 -20.47 21.74 -4.73
C LEU A 280 -20.74 23.17 -5.20
N LYS A 281 -19.74 24.05 -5.30
CA LYS A 281 -19.94 25.42 -5.79
C LYS A 281 -20.16 25.52 -7.29
N ILE A 282 -19.53 24.65 -8.08
CA ILE A 282 -19.68 24.65 -9.54
C ILE A 282 -21.05 24.09 -9.94
N HIS A 283 -21.50 23.04 -9.26
CA HIS A 283 -22.74 22.32 -9.57
C HIS A 283 -23.73 22.39 -8.39
N GLU A 284 -23.99 23.58 -7.83
CA GLU A 284 -24.71 23.75 -6.56
C GLU A 284 -26.02 22.98 -6.45
N GLU A 285 -26.94 23.16 -7.39
CA GLU A 285 -28.26 22.52 -7.34
C GLU A 285 -28.15 20.99 -7.45
N LYS A 286 -27.43 20.51 -8.46
CA LYS A 286 -27.26 19.07 -8.73
C LYS A 286 -26.51 18.35 -7.61
N SER A 287 -25.44 18.94 -7.13
CA SER A 287 -24.64 18.43 -6.01
C SER A 287 -25.47 18.33 -4.74
N SER A 288 -26.31 19.34 -4.48
CA SER A 288 -27.18 19.38 -3.31
C SER A 288 -28.26 18.30 -3.35
N LEU A 289 -28.82 18.02 -4.54
CA LEU A 289 -29.77 16.91 -4.73
C LEU A 289 -29.11 15.55 -4.44
N ILE A 290 -27.95 15.30 -5.03
CA ILE A 290 -27.18 14.06 -4.83
C ILE A 290 -26.81 13.87 -3.35
N LEU A 291 -26.33 14.94 -2.69
CA LEU A 291 -25.98 14.89 -1.27
C LEU A 291 -27.19 14.54 -0.39
N CYS A 292 -28.34 15.17 -0.63
CA CYS A 292 -29.56 14.87 0.13
C CYS A 292 -30.02 13.42 -0.08
N GLU A 293 -29.94 12.94 -1.31
CA GLU A 293 -30.27 11.55 -1.66
C GLU A 293 -29.36 10.56 -0.92
N LEU A 294 -28.04 10.77 -0.95
CA LEU A 294 -27.09 9.89 -0.26
C LEU A 294 -27.26 9.94 1.27
N LEU A 295 -27.48 11.14 1.83
CA LEU A 295 -27.64 11.31 3.28
C LEU A 295 -28.95 10.71 3.81
N LYS A 296 -30.01 10.73 3.01
CA LYS A 296 -31.30 10.11 3.32
C LYS A 296 -31.16 8.63 3.72
N ASP A 297 -30.32 7.90 3.01
CA ASP A 297 -30.13 6.46 3.25
C ASP A 297 -29.14 6.20 4.40
N VAL A 298 -28.13 7.06 4.55
CA VAL A 298 -27.04 6.89 5.53
C VAL A 298 -27.45 7.29 6.95
N ILE A 299 -28.14 8.43 7.12
CA ILE A 299 -28.47 8.99 8.46
C ILE A 299 -29.26 8.00 9.34
N PRO A 300 -30.30 7.30 8.83
CA PRO A 300 -31.07 6.36 9.64
C PRO A 300 -30.25 5.18 10.15
N ASN A 301 -29.29 4.71 9.35
CA ASN A 301 -28.47 3.53 9.61
C ASN A 301 -27.16 3.86 10.36
N ALA A 302 -26.85 5.15 10.54
CA ALA A 302 -25.63 5.59 11.18
C ALA A 302 -25.62 5.29 12.69
N THR A 303 -24.47 4.83 13.19
CA THR A 303 -24.23 4.69 14.64
C THR A 303 -24.25 6.05 15.36
N PRO A 304 -24.41 6.11 16.70
CA PRO A 304 -24.38 7.38 17.43
C PRO A 304 -23.11 8.20 17.20
N GLN A 305 -21.96 7.54 17.04
CA GLN A 305 -20.69 8.20 16.74
C GLN A 305 -20.69 8.78 15.32
N MET A 306 -21.12 8.00 14.33
CA MET A 306 -21.26 8.46 12.94
C MET A 306 -22.22 9.65 12.84
N LYS A 307 -23.33 9.65 13.59
CA LYS A 307 -24.28 10.77 13.63
C LYS A 307 -23.63 12.07 14.12
N ARG A 308 -22.69 12.01 15.07
CA ARG A 308 -21.92 13.21 15.48
C ARG A 308 -21.07 13.77 14.34
N TYR A 309 -20.43 12.90 13.54
CA TYR A 309 -19.66 13.33 12.38
C TYR A 309 -20.55 13.89 11.27
N LEU A 310 -21.65 13.20 10.96
CA LEU A 310 -22.65 13.65 9.98
C LEU A 310 -23.29 14.99 10.39
N LYS A 311 -23.51 15.23 11.69
CA LYS A 311 -24.00 16.51 12.22
C LYS A 311 -23.07 17.65 11.83
N ASN A 312 -21.76 17.49 12.02
CA ASN A 312 -20.78 18.52 11.64
C ASN A 312 -20.71 18.69 10.12
N PHE A 313 -20.74 17.59 9.36
CA PHE A 313 -20.76 17.66 7.90
C PHE A 313 -22.00 18.40 7.37
N ALA A 314 -23.19 18.10 7.88
CA ALA A 314 -24.43 18.79 7.53
C ALA A 314 -24.40 20.28 7.88
N ARG A 315 -23.77 20.67 9.00
CA ARG A 315 -23.52 22.08 9.34
C ARG A 315 -22.64 22.74 8.28
N THR A 316 -21.52 22.13 7.91
CA THR A 316 -20.62 22.65 6.88
C THR A 316 -21.32 22.82 5.54
N LEU A 317 -22.18 21.87 5.15
CA LEU A 317 -22.98 21.98 3.92
C LEU A 317 -23.89 23.21 3.93
N CYS A 318 -24.68 23.39 5.00
CA CYS A 318 -25.62 24.50 5.13
C CYS A 318 -24.93 25.87 5.19
N LEU A 319 -23.68 25.93 5.68
CA LEU A 319 -22.88 27.15 5.74
C LEU A 319 -22.17 27.46 4.41
N THR A 320 -22.00 26.47 3.53
CA THR A 320 -21.20 26.61 2.30
C THR A 320 -22.04 26.91 1.07
N SER A 321 -23.27 26.40 0.99
CA SER A 321 -24.13 26.51 -0.20
C SER A 321 -25.58 26.84 0.16
N ILE A 322 -26.14 27.87 -0.49
CA ILE A 322 -27.54 28.29 -0.30
C ILE A 322 -28.50 27.19 -0.81
N PRO A 323 -28.32 26.64 -2.04
CA PRO A 323 -29.13 25.51 -2.51
C PRO A 323 -29.06 24.30 -1.58
N ALA A 324 -27.87 23.96 -1.06
CA ALA A 324 -27.73 22.87 -0.11
C ALA A 324 -28.57 23.12 1.15
N LYS A 325 -28.50 24.33 1.72
CA LYS A 325 -29.30 24.72 2.89
C LYS A 325 -30.81 24.62 2.61
N GLN A 326 -31.28 25.13 1.47
CA GLN A 326 -32.70 25.10 1.09
C GLN A 326 -33.21 23.68 0.88
N LEU A 327 -32.42 22.84 0.22
CA LEU A 327 -32.76 21.44 0.00
C LEU A 327 -32.74 20.66 1.31
N MET A 328 -31.70 20.82 2.13
CA MET A 328 -31.59 20.19 3.45
C MET A 328 -32.80 20.52 4.34
N LYS A 329 -33.36 21.74 4.26
CA LYS A 329 -34.62 22.09 4.93
C LYS A 329 -35.81 21.23 4.46
N LYS A 330 -35.89 20.84 3.18
CA LYS A 330 -36.90 19.88 2.71
C LYS A 330 -36.70 18.46 3.26
N TYR A 331 -35.49 18.14 3.71
CA TYR A 331 -35.11 16.85 4.31
C TYR A 331 -35.03 16.92 5.85
N GLU A 332 -35.71 17.89 6.48
CA GLU A 332 -35.67 18.15 7.92
C GLU A 332 -35.98 16.91 8.77
N LYS A 333 -36.88 16.02 8.31
CA LYS A 333 -37.17 14.74 8.98
C LYS A 333 -35.91 13.92 9.29
N TYR A 334 -34.98 13.83 8.35
CA TYR A 334 -33.73 13.08 8.54
C TYR A 334 -32.75 13.89 9.40
N LEU A 335 -32.74 15.22 9.26
CA LEU A 335 -31.89 16.07 10.09
C LEU A 335 -32.31 16.08 11.55
N GLY A 336 -33.59 15.90 11.86
CA GLY A 336 -34.07 15.69 13.23
C GLY A 336 -33.49 14.45 13.91
N MET A 337 -32.87 13.52 13.15
CA MET A 337 -32.12 12.39 13.71
C MET A 337 -30.67 12.77 14.11
N LEU A 338 -30.19 13.95 13.69
CA LEU A 338 -28.84 14.47 13.95
C LEU A 338 -28.85 15.71 14.88
N PHE A 339 -29.92 16.50 14.83
CA PHE A 339 -30.05 17.80 15.49
C PHE A 339 -31.28 17.83 16.41
N THR A 340 -31.23 18.62 17.47
CA THR A 340 -32.44 19.01 18.21
C THR A 340 -33.25 20.04 17.39
N ASN A 341 -34.51 20.26 17.76
CA ASN A 341 -35.33 21.28 17.09
C ASN A 341 -34.70 22.69 17.21
N GLU A 342 -34.19 23.03 18.40
CA GLU A 342 -33.46 24.29 18.63
C GLU A 342 -32.21 24.40 17.75
N ASP A 343 -31.43 23.32 17.63
CA ASP A 343 -30.26 23.28 16.75
C ASP A 343 -30.63 23.52 15.28
N LEU A 344 -31.78 23.00 14.82
CA LEU A 344 -32.25 23.16 13.45
C LEU A 344 -32.70 24.59 13.17
N GLU A 345 -33.42 25.22 14.11
CA GLU A 345 -33.80 26.63 14.01
C GLU A 345 -32.56 27.52 13.87
N ILE A 346 -31.54 27.29 14.71
CA ILE A 346 -30.25 27.98 14.62
C ILE A 346 -29.58 27.70 13.27
N LEU A 347 -29.47 26.43 12.88
CA LEU A 347 -28.82 26.03 11.62
C LEU A 347 -29.49 26.68 10.40
N PHE A 348 -30.81 26.85 10.40
CA PHE A 348 -31.52 27.48 9.30
C PHE A 348 -31.64 28.99 9.43
N ALA A 349 -31.46 29.57 10.60
CA ALA A 349 -31.31 31.01 10.79
C ALA A 349 -29.95 31.51 10.27
N TYR A 350 -28.86 30.81 10.60
CA TYR A 350 -27.51 31.16 10.15
C TYR A 350 -27.20 30.51 8.79
N GLY A 351 -26.72 31.27 7.81
CA GLY A 351 -26.47 30.76 6.45
C GLY A 351 -25.17 31.26 5.87
N PRO A 352 -24.89 30.97 4.58
CA PRO A 352 -23.71 31.49 3.88
C PRO A 352 -23.66 33.02 3.84
N THR A 353 -24.82 33.67 4.02
CA THR A 353 -25.02 35.12 4.06
C THR A 353 -24.85 35.74 5.45
N ALA A 354 -24.70 34.94 6.51
CA ALA A 354 -24.38 35.47 7.82
C ALA A 354 -23.00 36.13 7.75
N LYS A 355 -22.89 37.39 8.19
CA LYS A 355 -21.58 38.05 8.36
C LYS A 355 -20.74 37.11 9.22
N ARG A 356 -19.72 36.47 8.61
CA ARG A 356 -18.75 35.71 9.38
C ARG A 356 -18.13 36.69 10.35
N GLU A 357 -18.46 36.57 11.62
CA GLU A 357 -17.52 37.01 12.65
C GLU A 357 -16.28 36.17 12.39
N THR A 358 -15.29 36.79 11.75
CA THR A 358 -13.96 36.22 11.68
C THR A 358 -13.54 36.02 13.12
N PHE A 359 -13.64 34.80 13.63
CA PHE A 359 -12.89 34.36 14.78
C PHE A 359 -11.43 34.56 14.41
N LYS A 360 -10.89 35.72 14.78
CA LYS A 360 -9.46 35.92 14.86
C LYS A 360 -9.03 34.98 15.97
N PHE A 361 -8.42 33.86 15.61
CA PHE A 361 -7.65 33.11 16.58
C PHE A 361 -6.63 34.08 17.17
N ASP A 362 -6.59 34.23 18.49
CA ASP A 362 -5.77 35.25 19.16
C ASP A 362 -4.26 35.09 18.92
N LYS A 363 -3.84 33.98 18.31
CA LYS A 363 -2.55 33.77 17.63
C LYS A 363 -2.62 32.53 16.75
N SER A 364 -2.54 32.70 15.44
CA SER A 364 -2.14 31.63 14.52
C SER A 364 -0.64 31.35 14.69
N PHE A 365 -0.17 30.13 14.41
CA PHE A 365 1.28 29.84 14.28
C PHE A 365 1.96 30.76 13.25
N THR A 366 1.20 31.27 12.28
CA THR A 366 1.66 32.27 11.29
C THR A 366 1.76 33.70 11.85
N ASP A 367 1.23 33.95 13.05
CA ASP A 367 1.31 35.25 13.73
C ASP A 367 2.55 35.36 14.62
N ASP A 368 3.33 34.27 14.74
CA ASP A 368 4.65 34.33 15.35
C ASP A 368 5.55 35.25 14.52
N ILE A 369 6.15 36.21 15.21
CA ILE A 369 7.02 37.24 14.63
C ILE A 369 8.18 36.57 13.87
N ASN A 370 8.76 35.49 14.39
CA ASN A 370 9.86 34.77 13.75
C ASN A 370 9.40 34.05 12.48
N VAL A 371 8.19 33.47 12.49
CA VAL A 371 7.61 32.83 11.29
C VAL A 371 7.35 33.87 10.21
N GLN A 372 6.87 35.06 10.58
CA GLN A 372 6.73 36.18 9.65
C GLN A 372 8.09 36.65 9.11
N ILE A 373 9.11 36.80 9.96
CA ILE A 373 10.49 37.12 9.54
C ILE A 373 10.95 36.14 8.47
N THR A 374 10.91 34.84 8.77
CA THR A 374 11.36 33.80 7.85
C THR A 374 10.56 33.79 6.55
N ALA A 375 9.26 34.09 6.59
CA ALA A 375 8.44 34.22 5.39
C ALA A 375 8.86 35.44 4.53
N PHE A 376 9.11 36.60 5.15
CA PHE A 376 9.59 37.78 4.44
C PHE A 376 11.02 37.59 3.90
N GLU A 377 11.91 36.96 4.65
CA GLU A 377 13.26 36.59 4.21
C GLU A 377 13.21 35.66 3.00
N ARG A 378 12.40 34.60 3.04
CA ARG A 378 12.23 33.69 1.90
C ARG A 378 11.70 34.42 0.67
N ARG A 379 10.71 35.31 0.84
CA ARG A 379 10.19 36.14 -0.26
C ARG A 379 11.27 37.05 -0.84
N LEU A 380 12.11 37.64 -0.01
CA LEU A 380 13.24 38.45 -0.45
C LEU A 380 14.28 37.60 -1.22
N LEU A 381 14.58 36.39 -0.74
CA LEU A 381 15.50 35.46 -1.41
C LEU A 381 14.98 35.02 -2.80
N THR A 382 13.67 34.84 -2.97
CA THR A 382 13.07 34.44 -4.25
C THR A 382 12.67 35.60 -5.16
N CYS A 383 12.63 36.83 -4.64
CA CYS A 383 12.26 38.01 -5.42
C CYS A 383 13.35 38.35 -6.45
N THR A 384 12.92 38.62 -7.69
CA THR A 384 13.78 38.97 -8.83
C THR A 384 13.62 40.42 -9.28
N GLU A 385 12.48 41.06 -8.98
CA GLU A 385 12.19 42.44 -9.38
C GLU A 385 12.76 43.47 -8.38
N ALA A 386 13.41 44.52 -8.88
CA ALA A 386 14.06 45.53 -8.05
C ALA A 386 13.08 46.33 -7.18
N VAL A 387 11.90 46.68 -7.72
CA VAL A 387 10.86 47.45 -7.00
C VAL A 387 10.32 46.64 -5.81
N ASN A 388 9.99 45.37 -6.05
CA ASN A 388 9.51 44.47 -5.00
C ASN A 388 10.60 44.13 -3.98
N THR A 389 11.85 44.01 -4.41
CA THR A 389 13.01 43.86 -3.51
C THR A 389 13.13 45.04 -2.57
N LYS A 390 13.02 46.27 -3.08
CA LYS A 390 13.05 47.49 -2.26
C LYS A 390 11.92 47.53 -1.23
N HIS A 391 10.70 47.17 -1.62
CA HIS A 391 9.56 47.11 -0.71
C HIS A 391 9.77 46.07 0.40
N LEU A 392 10.27 44.87 0.06
CA LEU A 392 10.52 43.80 1.03
C LEU A 392 11.65 44.15 2.01
N VAL A 393 12.74 44.76 1.54
CA VAL A 393 13.84 45.23 2.41
C VAL A 393 13.35 46.29 3.39
N ASN A 394 12.58 47.28 2.92
CA ASN A 394 12.01 48.31 3.79
C ASN A 394 11.04 47.74 4.82
N GLN A 395 10.22 46.74 4.45
CA GLN A 395 9.32 46.05 5.37
C GLN A 395 10.06 45.22 6.41
N LEU A 396 11.14 44.54 6.02
CA LEU A 396 11.99 43.77 6.92
C LEU A 396 12.70 44.68 7.92
N ARG A 397 13.28 45.81 7.48
CA ARG A 397 13.90 46.78 8.38
C ARG A 397 12.89 47.40 9.35
N ALA A 398 11.75 47.86 8.84
CA ALA A 398 10.73 48.49 9.67
C ALA A 398 10.21 47.58 10.79
N LYS A 399 10.26 46.25 10.57
CA LYS A 399 9.87 45.26 11.58
C LYS A 399 11.05 44.73 12.39
N PHE A 400 12.28 44.76 11.86
CA PHE A 400 13.46 44.09 12.43
C PHE A 400 14.74 44.89 12.16
N ASN A 401 15.18 45.67 13.16
CA ASN A 401 16.34 46.57 13.05
C ASN A 401 17.70 45.94 13.41
N HIS A 402 17.74 44.67 13.85
CA HIS A 402 18.94 44.08 14.46
C HIS A 402 19.79 43.21 13.54
N LEU A 403 19.35 42.94 12.30
CA LEU A 403 20.07 42.07 11.37
C LEU A 403 20.44 42.84 10.10
N HIS A 404 21.72 42.78 9.72
CA HIS A 404 22.16 43.24 8.42
C HIS A 404 21.63 42.26 7.36
N LEU A 405 20.68 42.72 6.55
CA LEU A 405 19.95 41.92 5.58
C LEU A 405 20.86 41.36 4.48
N TRP A 406 22.02 41.98 4.22
CA TRP A 406 23.01 41.42 3.29
C TRP A 406 23.58 40.07 3.76
N THR A 407 23.48 39.73 5.05
CA THR A 407 23.97 38.44 5.61
C THR A 407 23.01 37.28 5.43
N LEU A 408 21.78 37.53 4.95
CA LEU A 408 20.73 36.51 4.80
C LEU A 408 21.10 35.39 3.83
N ASN A 409 21.98 35.67 2.87
CA ASN A 409 22.45 34.67 1.91
C ASN A 409 23.96 34.75 1.76
N LYS A 410 24.65 33.66 2.11
CA LYS A 410 26.11 33.54 1.94
C LYS A 410 26.57 33.67 0.48
N LYS A 411 25.67 33.52 -0.49
CA LYS A 411 25.97 33.70 -1.92
C LYS A 411 25.98 35.16 -2.36
N TRP A 412 25.57 36.11 -1.51
CA TRP A 412 25.58 37.54 -1.81
C TRP A 412 26.95 38.20 -1.58
N GLU A 413 28.01 37.42 -1.43
CA GLU A 413 29.37 37.95 -1.30
C GLU A 413 29.78 38.74 -2.55
N THR A 414 29.98 40.05 -2.37
CA THR A 414 30.45 40.94 -3.45
C THR A 414 31.98 40.94 -3.56
N PRO A 415 32.55 41.05 -4.78
CA PRO A 415 33.99 41.17 -4.99
C PRO A 415 34.63 42.32 -4.18
N VAL A 416 35.91 42.18 -3.83
CA VAL A 416 36.65 43.15 -2.99
C VAL A 416 36.55 44.59 -3.51
N ALA A 417 36.63 44.79 -4.84
CA ALA A 417 36.51 46.11 -5.45
C ALA A 417 35.13 46.76 -5.22
N VAL A 418 34.05 45.98 -5.25
CA VAL A 418 32.67 46.45 -4.99
C VAL A 418 32.49 46.77 -3.51
N ASN A 419 33.10 45.99 -2.62
CA ASN A 419 33.08 46.26 -1.18
C ASN A 419 33.83 47.56 -0.82
N ILE A 420 34.93 47.87 -1.49
CA ILE A 420 35.65 49.16 -1.33
C ILE A 420 34.77 50.32 -1.78
N PHE A 421 34.07 50.16 -2.91
CA PHE A 421 33.11 51.16 -3.40
C PHE A 421 31.96 51.39 -2.40
N LEU A 422 31.31 50.32 -1.93
CA LEU A 422 30.19 50.40 -0.98
C LEU A 422 30.57 51.11 0.33
N LYS A 423 31.80 50.93 0.82
CA LYS A 423 32.31 51.63 2.02
C LYS A 423 32.46 53.14 1.83
N ASN A 424 32.66 53.59 0.59
CA ASN A 424 32.85 55.00 0.24
C ASN A 424 31.54 55.68 -0.19
N VAL A 425 30.41 54.96 -0.17
CA VAL A 425 29.10 55.53 -0.50
C VAL A 425 28.70 56.52 0.62
N PRO A 426 28.23 57.73 0.27
CA PRO A 426 27.77 58.72 1.25
C PRO A 426 26.74 58.18 2.25
N PRO A 427 26.75 58.63 3.52
CA PRO A 427 25.89 58.08 4.59
C PRO A 427 24.38 58.37 4.39
N ASN A 428 24.03 59.30 3.50
CA ASN A 428 22.66 59.58 3.08
C ASN A 428 22.13 58.62 2.01
N VAL A 429 22.96 57.68 1.54
CA VAL A 429 22.60 56.68 0.53
C VAL A 429 22.56 55.29 1.19
N ASP A 430 21.54 54.53 0.84
CA ASP A 430 21.25 53.22 1.42
C ASP A 430 22.22 52.13 0.92
N GLN A 431 23.37 52.02 1.59
CA GLN A 431 24.46 51.10 1.24
C GLN A 431 24.02 49.64 1.19
N GLU A 432 23.17 49.22 2.13
CA GLU A 432 22.67 47.84 2.22
C GLU A 432 21.69 47.51 1.09
N MET A 433 20.83 48.45 0.68
CA MET A 433 19.96 48.26 -0.48
C MET A 433 20.79 48.08 -1.76
N ILE A 434 21.83 48.91 -1.94
CA ILE A 434 22.72 48.81 -3.10
C ILE A 434 23.41 47.45 -3.10
N HIS A 435 23.89 46.99 -1.95
CA HIS A 435 24.52 45.67 -1.83
C HIS A 435 23.58 44.53 -2.24
N ILE A 436 22.35 44.52 -1.73
CA ILE A 436 21.34 43.49 -2.05
C ILE A 436 20.97 43.52 -3.53
N LEU A 437 20.76 44.71 -4.12
CA LEU A 437 20.43 44.84 -5.54
C LEU A 437 21.59 44.37 -6.45
N LEU A 438 22.84 44.68 -6.10
CA LEU A 438 24.01 44.20 -6.84
C LEU A 438 24.15 42.68 -6.76
N ALA A 439 23.93 42.10 -5.58
CA ALA A 439 23.95 40.65 -5.41
C ALA A 439 22.86 39.97 -6.23
N LYS A 440 21.63 40.52 -6.25
CA LYS A 440 20.52 40.04 -7.08
C LYS A 440 20.80 40.15 -8.57
N ALA A 441 21.38 41.26 -9.02
CA ALA A 441 21.79 41.43 -10.40
C ALA A 441 22.87 40.40 -10.81
N ALA A 442 23.81 40.08 -9.91
CA ALA A 442 24.81 39.04 -10.13
C ALA A 442 24.18 37.63 -10.21
N GLU A 443 23.19 37.32 -9.36
CA GLU A 443 22.42 36.07 -9.43
C GLU A 443 21.68 35.94 -10.77
N LEU A 444 20.97 37.00 -11.20
CA LEU A 444 20.26 37.04 -12.48
C LEU A 444 21.20 36.87 -13.67
N ARG A 445 22.40 37.47 -13.60
CA ARG A 445 23.45 37.32 -14.61
C ARG A 445 23.97 35.88 -14.67
N ALA A 446 24.17 35.23 -13.53
CA ALA A 446 24.64 33.84 -13.46
C ALA A 446 23.65 32.86 -14.11
N ILE A 447 22.34 33.12 -13.97
CA ILE A 447 21.28 32.30 -14.58
C ILE A 447 20.88 32.76 -16.00
N LYS A 448 21.65 33.69 -16.60
CA LYS A 448 21.43 34.25 -17.96
C LYS A 448 20.05 34.89 -18.17
N CYS A 449 19.42 35.41 -17.11
CA CYS A 449 18.12 36.07 -17.18
C CYS A 449 18.30 37.59 -17.29
N PHE A 450 18.50 38.08 -18.52
CA PHE A 450 18.87 39.48 -18.77
C PHE A 450 17.67 40.46 -18.88
N LEU A 451 16.45 39.95 -19.05
CA LEU A 451 15.22 40.76 -19.23
C LEU A 451 14.81 41.55 -17.97
N LEU A 452 15.35 41.20 -16.80
CA LEU A 452 15.03 41.83 -15.51
C LEU A 452 16.16 42.73 -14.97
N LEU A 453 17.19 43.00 -15.78
CA LEU A 453 18.34 43.86 -15.43
C LEU A 453 18.16 45.33 -15.84
N SER A 454 17.14 45.65 -16.64
CA SER A 454 16.70 47.01 -16.96
C SER A 454 15.71 47.51 -15.92
#